data_AF-A0AAV7VB03-F1
#
_entry.id   AF-A0AAV7VB03-F1
#
_cell.length_a   1.000
_cell.length_b   1.000
_cell.length_c   1.000
_cell.angle_alpha   90.00
_cell.angle_beta   90.00
_cell.angle_gamma   90.00
#
_symmetry.space_group_name_H-M   'P 1'
#
loop_
_entity.id
_entity.type
_entity.pdbx_description
1 polymer ?
#
loop_
_entity_poly.entity_id
_entity_poly.type
_entity_poly.pdbx_seq_one_letter_code
_entity_poly.pdbx_strand_id
1 'polypeptide(L)'
;MGTSHSPKKHHTHRHIHAPREEEVSKLLLPERLELSHSIHVYCLILVKPREITYWAAVKETWSKHCDKADFFSSENAKVFQSISLETDDAWKMMRMAYQYAYENYKDSYNWFFMVLPTTFAVVENLKYFLVSKDPAQTFYVGHTIKSGELEYVDMNGGIVLSIESLRHLYMVFKDPEKCPEEAGMIWTLSADKQLAICLKYGGIHAENGEDSENKEVFNAKSLGTLIQEAMESHPQQVSEECCSDTAVSFTGISPEHMHVMMYGVYRLRAYGHTFQDALVFLPPSGSDND
;
A
#
# COMPACT_ATOMS: atom_id res chain seq x y z
N MET A 1 14.60 -31.34 26.36
CA MET A 1 15.19 -29.99 26.41
C MET A 1 14.14 -29.04 25.87
N GLY A 2 13.57 -28.19 26.73
CA GLY A 2 12.46 -27.32 26.38
C GLY A 2 12.88 -26.24 25.39
N THR A 3 12.13 -26.11 24.31
CA THR A 3 12.25 -25.01 23.35
C THR A 3 11.61 -23.78 23.99
N SER A 4 12.44 -22.85 24.49
CA SER A 4 11.97 -21.55 24.94
C SER A 4 11.45 -20.79 23.72
N HIS A 5 10.13 -20.67 23.59
CA HIS A 5 9.52 -19.68 22.71
C HIS A 5 9.91 -18.30 23.25
N SER A 6 10.75 -17.60 22.50
CA SER A 6 10.97 -16.16 22.73
C SER A 6 9.62 -15.46 22.50
N PRO A 7 9.11 -14.66 23.44
CA PRO A 7 7.89 -13.92 23.20
C PRO A 7 8.13 -12.94 22.04
N LYS A 8 7.27 -12.96 21.02
CA LYS A 8 7.20 -11.89 20.03
C LYS A 8 7.06 -10.60 20.83
N LYS A 9 8.03 -9.68 20.72
CA LYS A 9 7.94 -8.36 21.35
C LYS A 9 6.72 -7.69 20.74
N HIS A 10 5.64 -7.60 21.51
CA HIS A 10 4.52 -6.74 21.17
C HIS A 10 5.04 -5.30 21.18
N HIS A 11 5.41 -4.81 20.01
CA HIS A 11 5.63 -3.39 19.82
C HIS A 11 4.24 -2.74 19.88
N THR A 12 4.03 -1.83 20.82
CA THR A 12 2.78 -1.09 20.99
C THR A 12 2.65 -0.06 19.86
N HIS A 13 2.26 -0.52 18.68
CA HIS A 13 1.84 0.34 17.58
C HIS A 13 0.32 0.54 17.64
N ARG A 14 -0.20 1.54 16.91
CA ARG A 14 -1.64 1.64 16.70
C ARG A 14 -2.02 0.69 15.56
N HIS A 15 -2.96 -0.20 15.82
CA HIS A 15 -3.42 -1.19 14.85
C HIS A 15 -4.79 -0.77 14.30
N ILE A 16 -4.96 -0.93 13.01
CA ILE A 16 -6.23 -0.75 12.32
C ILE A 16 -6.56 -2.05 11.61
N HIS A 17 -7.78 -2.52 11.83
CA HIS A 17 -8.28 -3.74 11.23
C HIS A 17 -9.14 -3.46 9.99
N ALA A 18 -9.02 -4.34 9.01
CA ALA A 18 -10.03 -4.55 7.99
C ALA A 18 -11.39 -4.86 8.65
N PRO A 19 -12.52 -4.52 8.01
CA PRO A 19 -13.81 -4.96 8.50
C PRO A 19 -13.90 -6.49 8.50
N ARG A 20 -14.82 -7.05 9.31
CA ARG A 20 -15.15 -8.48 9.20
C ARG A 20 -16.08 -8.70 8.02
N GLU A 21 -15.89 -9.81 7.31
CA GLU A 21 -16.71 -10.13 6.14
C GLU A 21 -18.20 -10.23 6.51
N GLU A 22 -18.54 -10.74 7.70
CA GLU A 22 -19.93 -10.83 8.13
C GLU A 22 -20.55 -9.47 8.43
N GLU A 23 -19.76 -8.45 8.77
CA GLU A 23 -20.25 -7.09 8.99
C GLU A 23 -20.63 -6.45 7.66
N VAL A 24 -19.78 -6.60 6.64
CA VAL A 24 -20.03 -6.10 5.29
C VAL A 24 -21.18 -6.86 4.62
N SER A 25 -21.27 -8.17 4.83
CA SER A 25 -22.32 -9.03 4.26
C SER A 25 -23.73 -8.73 4.79
N LYS A 26 -23.84 -8.11 5.97
CA LYS A 26 -25.12 -7.70 6.57
C LYS A 26 -25.69 -6.43 5.95
N LEU A 27 -24.87 -5.62 5.28
CA LEU A 27 -25.31 -4.40 4.61
C LEU A 27 -26.25 -4.73 3.45
N LEU A 28 -27.16 -3.83 3.13
CA LEU A 28 -28.03 -3.97 1.95
C LEU A 28 -27.20 -3.77 0.67
N LEU A 29 -27.65 -4.37 -0.44
CA LEU A 29 -26.95 -4.24 -1.73
C LEU A 29 -26.70 -2.78 -2.16
N PRO A 30 -27.65 -1.83 -1.99
CA PRO A 30 -27.39 -0.42 -2.32
C PRO A 30 -26.29 0.21 -1.46
N GLU A 31 -26.25 -0.10 -0.16
CA GLU A 31 -25.23 0.41 0.77
C GLU A 31 -23.85 -0.14 0.41
N ARG A 32 -23.78 -1.43 0.07
CA ARG A 32 -22.56 -2.08 -0.41
C ARG A 32 -22.06 -1.45 -1.71
N LEU A 33 -22.96 -1.17 -2.64
CA LEU A 33 -22.62 -0.52 -3.90
C LEU A 33 -22.12 0.92 -3.68
N GLU A 34 -22.79 1.67 -2.81
CA GLU A 34 -22.38 3.04 -2.44
C GLU A 34 -20.99 3.05 -1.79
N LEU A 35 -20.70 2.12 -0.88
CA LEU A 35 -19.37 1.95 -0.29
C LEU A 35 -18.32 1.59 -1.35
N SER A 36 -18.64 0.69 -2.29
CA SER A 36 -17.70 0.31 -3.35
C SER A 36 -17.37 1.48 -4.29
N HIS A 37 -18.34 2.35 -4.56
CA HIS A 37 -18.16 3.51 -5.43
C HIS A 37 -17.54 4.72 -4.73
N SER A 38 -17.57 4.79 -3.40
CA SER A 38 -17.01 5.93 -2.67
C SER A 38 -15.49 5.83 -2.48
N ILE A 39 -14.88 4.68 -2.75
CA ILE A 39 -13.44 4.46 -2.55
C ILE A 39 -12.71 4.61 -3.87
N HIS A 40 -11.95 5.70 -4.00
CA HIS A 40 -11.14 6.04 -5.15
C HIS A 40 -9.66 6.05 -4.76
N VAL A 41 -8.92 5.04 -5.24
CA VAL A 41 -7.51 4.82 -4.95
C VAL A 41 -6.66 5.34 -6.11
N TYR A 42 -5.79 6.30 -5.81
CA TYR A 42 -4.73 6.73 -6.69
C TYR A 42 -3.40 6.10 -6.28
N CYS A 43 -2.88 5.24 -7.15
CA CYS A 43 -1.59 4.57 -6.99
C CYS A 43 -0.44 5.46 -7.50
N LEU A 44 0.49 5.81 -6.61
CA LEU A 44 1.72 6.53 -6.92
C LEU A 44 2.89 5.53 -6.96
N ILE A 45 3.40 5.24 -8.15
CA ILE A 45 4.42 4.20 -8.33
C ILE A 45 5.77 4.88 -8.54
N LEU A 46 6.64 4.83 -7.53
CA LEU A 46 7.98 5.42 -7.61
C LEU A 46 8.90 4.46 -8.35
N VAL A 47 9.51 4.90 -9.45
CA VAL A 47 10.26 4.03 -10.34
C VAL A 47 11.59 4.63 -10.78
N LYS A 48 12.58 3.77 -11.06
CA LYS A 48 13.87 4.23 -11.61
C LYS A 48 13.98 3.90 -13.09
N PRO A 49 14.63 4.74 -13.92
CA PRO A 49 14.76 4.51 -15.36
C PRO A 49 15.39 3.17 -15.76
N ARG A 50 16.20 2.57 -14.87
CA ARG A 50 16.88 1.29 -15.12
C ARG A 50 16.00 0.06 -14.89
N GLU A 51 14.80 0.23 -14.35
CA GLU A 51 13.91 -0.86 -13.92
C GLU A 51 12.81 -1.15 -14.95
N ILE A 52 13.06 -0.92 -16.23
CA ILE A 52 12.08 -0.95 -17.34
C ILE A 52 11.18 -2.20 -17.32
N THR A 53 11.73 -3.37 -16.99
CA THR A 53 10.97 -4.62 -16.91
C THR A 53 9.91 -4.61 -15.81
N TYR A 54 10.20 -3.99 -14.66
CA TYR A 54 9.21 -3.80 -13.60
C TYR A 54 8.12 -2.81 -14.02
N TRP A 55 8.47 -1.73 -14.72
CA TRP A 55 7.48 -0.76 -15.18
C TRP A 55 6.45 -1.42 -16.10
N ALA A 56 6.93 -2.24 -17.05
CA ALA A 56 6.08 -3.01 -17.94
C ALA A 56 5.19 -3.98 -17.17
N ALA A 57 5.77 -4.78 -16.27
CA ALA A 57 5.00 -5.76 -15.50
C ALA A 57 3.93 -5.09 -14.62
N VAL A 58 4.27 -4.01 -13.89
CA VAL A 58 3.30 -3.27 -13.08
C VAL A 58 2.20 -2.68 -13.95
N LYS A 59 2.54 -2.07 -15.10
CA LYS A 59 1.58 -1.49 -16.04
C LYS A 59 0.63 -2.53 -16.66
N GLU A 60 1.11 -3.75 -16.89
CA GLU A 60 0.34 -4.83 -17.53
C GLU A 60 -0.42 -5.71 -16.52
N THR A 61 -0.18 -5.56 -15.22
CA THR A 61 -0.78 -6.39 -14.17
C THR A 61 -1.63 -5.55 -13.21
N TRP A 62 -1.26 -5.51 -11.93
CA TRP A 62 -2.13 -5.07 -10.84
C TRP A 62 -2.44 -3.56 -10.87
N SER A 63 -1.58 -2.73 -11.48
CA SER A 63 -1.81 -1.27 -11.46
C SER A 63 -3.03 -0.83 -12.28
N LYS A 64 -3.47 -1.68 -13.21
CA LYS A 64 -4.76 -1.55 -13.89
C LYS A 64 -5.91 -1.45 -12.88
N HIS A 65 -5.89 -2.23 -11.81
CA HIS A 65 -6.97 -2.27 -10.82
C HIS A 65 -7.08 -1.00 -9.95
N CYS A 66 -6.11 -0.07 -10.03
CA CYS A 66 -6.22 1.25 -9.42
C CYS A 66 -7.24 2.12 -10.17
N ASP A 67 -7.96 2.99 -9.47
CA ASP A 67 -8.82 3.99 -10.13
C ASP A 67 -8.00 4.99 -10.95
N LYS A 68 -6.74 5.17 -10.56
CA LYS A 68 -5.68 5.77 -11.35
C LYS A 68 -4.32 5.27 -10.88
N ALA A 69 -3.39 5.11 -11.81
CA ALA A 69 -1.99 4.83 -11.52
C ALA A 69 -1.09 5.75 -12.34
N ASP A 70 -0.14 6.40 -11.69
CA ASP A 70 0.93 7.14 -12.38
C ASP A 70 2.31 6.66 -11.92
N PHE A 71 3.24 6.67 -12.86
CA PHE A 71 4.63 6.31 -12.66
C PHE A 71 5.47 7.58 -12.51
N PHE A 72 6.17 7.69 -11.38
CA PHE A 72 7.03 8.83 -11.06
C PHE A 72 8.50 8.44 -11.18
N SER A 73 9.25 9.17 -12.01
CA SER A 73 10.62 8.83 -12.39
C SER A 73 11.52 10.06 -12.36
N SER A 74 12.83 9.88 -12.21
CA SER A 74 13.81 10.96 -12.35
C SER A 74 13.83 11.55 -13.77
N GLU A 75 13.45 10.75 -14.77
CA GLU A 75 13.50 11.09 -16.19
C GLU A 75 12.17 10.80 -16.89
N ASN A 76 11.86 11.55 -17.95
CA ASN A 76 10.69 11.31 -18.79
C ASN A 76 10.89 10.07 -19.67
N ALA A 77 10.19 8.98 -19.32
CA ALA A 77 10.10 7.78 -20.13
C ALA A 77 8.74 7.75 -20.87
N LYS A 78 8.68 8.32 -22.07
CA LYS A 78 7.45 8.45 -22.88
C LYS A 78 6.68 7.13 -23.08
N VAL A 79 7.39 6.00 -23.20
CA VAL A 79 6.79 4.66 -23.37
C VAL A 79 5.85 4.31 -22.22
N PHE A 80 6.16 4.79 -21.02
CA PHE A 80 5.38 4.56 -19.80
C PHE A 80 4.58 5.77 -19.34
N GLN A 81 4.59 6.85 -20.12
CA GLN A 81 3.91 8.12 -19.79
C GLN A 81 4.25 8.61 -18.38
N SER A 82 5.51 8.43 -17.96
CA SER A 82 5.91 8.79 -16.60
C SER A 82 5.93 10.30 -16.37
N ILE A 83 5.60 10.68 -15.14
CA ILE A 83 5.82 12.03 -14.64
C ILE A 83 7.30 12.13 -14.23
N SER A 84 8.01 13.05 -14.89
CA SER A 84 9.42 13.32 -14.61
C SER A 84 9.55 14.27 -13.43
N LEU A 85 10.33 13.86 -12.42
CA LEU A 85 10.61 14.62 -11.20
C LEU A 85 11.98 15.28 -11.21
N GLU A 86 12.82 15.00 -12.22
CA GLU A 86 14.14 15.62 -12.41
C GLU A 86 15.12 15.39 -11.24
N THR A 87 14.89 14.35 -10.44
CA THR A 87 15.73 13.96 -9.30
C THR A 87 15.68 12.45 -9.06
N ASP A 88 16.79 11.86 -8.63
CA ASP A 88 16.90 10.45 -8.23
C ASP A 88 16.95 10.25 -6.70
N ASP A 89 16.86 11.35 -5.94
CA ASP A 89 16.75 11.29 -4.48
C ASP A 89 15.36 10.79 -4.07
N ALA A 90 15.32 9.67 -3.34
CA ALA A 90 14.08 9.00 -3.00
C ALA A 90 13.12 9.87 -2.15
N TRP A 91 13.66 10.73 -1.29
CA TRP A 91 12.85 11.63 -0.47
C TRP A 91 12.23 12.74 -1.31
N LYS A 92 13.02 13.40 -2.16
CA LYS A 92 12.51 14.41 -3.09
C LYS A 92 11.49 13.81 -4.04
N MET A 93 11.75 12.64 -4.61
CA MET A 93 10.80 11.95 -5.46
C MET A 93 9.46 11.70 -4.75
N MET A 94 9.50 11.16 -3.54
CA MET A 94 8.31 10.92 -2.71
C MET A 94 7.55 12.22 -2.42
N ARG A 95 8.25 13.28 -2.01
CA ARG A 95 7.67 14.59 -1.72
C ARG A 95 6.98 15.19 -2.95
N MET A 96 7.67 15.22 -4.09
CA MET A 96 7.13 15.77 -5.33
C MET A 96 5.96 14.94 -5.85
N ALA A 97 5.99 13.61 -5.73
CA ALA A 97 4.88 12.75 -6.10
C ALA A 97 3.61 13.05 -5.27
N TYR A 98 3.75 13.20 -3.95
CA TYR A 98 2.64 13.60 -3.08
C TYR A 98 2.12 15.02 -3.37
N GLN A 99 3.02 15.98 -3.62
CA GLN A 99 2.63 17.33 -4.03
C GLN A 99 1.83 17.30 -5.33
N TYR A 100 2.35 16.60 -6.35
CA TYR A 100 1.68 16.43 -7.63
C TYR A 100 0.29 15.81 -7.46
N ALA A 101 0.19 14.73 -6.68
CA ALA A 101 -1.08 14.06 -6.44
C ALA A 101 -2.09 14.95 -5.72
N TYR A 102 -1.66 15.71 -4.71
CA TYR A 102 -2.54 16.64 -4.02
C TYR A 102 -2.99 17.78 -4.94
N GLU A 103 -2.09 18.39 -5.69
CA GLU A 103 -2.41 19.56 -6.52
C GLU A 103 -3.34 19.22 -7.68
N ASN A 104 -3.19 18.04 -8.28
CA ASN A 104 -3.91 17.66 -9.48
C ASN A 104 -5.14 16.78 -9.20
N TYR A 105 -5.19 16.08 -8.06
CA TYR A 105 -6.12 14.97 -7.87
C TYR A 105 -6.82 14.92 -6.50
N LYS A 106 -6.61 15.90 -5.62
CA LYS A 106 -7.27 15.97 -4.29
C LYS A 106 -8.81 15.93 -4.31
N ASP A 107 -9.43 16.38 -5.40
CA ASP A 107 -10.89 16.47 -5.52
C ASP A 107 -11.49 15.23 -6.23
N SER A 108 -10.65 14.38 -6.80
CA SER A 108 -11.05 13.20 -7.59
C SER A 108 -10.78 11.87 -6.89
N TYR A 109 -9.86 11.84 -5.92
CA TYR A 109 -9.45 10.64 -5.19
C TYR A 109 -9.36 10.94 -3.71
N ASN A 110 -9.69 9.93 -2.90
CA ASN A 110 -9.73 10.04 -1.45
C ASN A 110 -8.67 9.18 -0.75
N TRP A 111 -8.03 8.27 -1.47
CA TRP A 111 -6.94 7.43 -0.96
C TRP A 111 -5.74 7.44 -1.90
N PHE A 112 -4.55 7.62 -1.35
CA PHE A 112 -3.30 7.75 -2.08
C PHE A 112 -2.38 6.62 -1.64
N PHE A 113 -2.11 5.68 -2.55
CA PHE A 113 -1.33 4.49 -2.28
C PHE A 113 0.03 4.56 -2.97
N MET A 114 1.06 4.86 -2.20
CA MET A 114 2.42 4.99 -2.67
C MET A 114 3.17 3.65 -2.55
N VAL A 115 3.76 3.20 -3.64
CA VAL A 115 4.42 1.88 -3.72
C VAL A 115 5.68 1.89 -4.58
N LEU A 116 6.46 0.83 -4.43
CA LEU A 116 7.66 0.54 -5.21
C LEU A 116 7.32 -0.31 -6.44
N PRO A 117 8.20 -0.35 -7.47
CA PRO A 117 7.95 -1.14 -8.66
C PRO A 117 8.07 -2.65 -8.41
N THR A 118 8.62 -3.05 -7.26
CA THR A 118 8.75 -4.43 -6.80
C THR A 118 7.55 -4.91 -5.99
N THR A 119 6.56 -4.06 -5.77
CA THR A 119 5.34 -4.39 -5.04
C THR A 119 4.32 -5.04 -5.99
N PHE A 120 3.71 -6.14 -5.56
CA PHE A 120 2.44 -6.62 -6.12
C PHE A 120 1.32 -6.30 -5.14
N ALA A 121 0.24 -5.70 -5.62
CA ALA A 121 -0.90 -5.33 -4.80
C ALA A 121 -2.21 -5.93 -5.31
N VAL A 122 -3.11 -6.27 -4.39
CA VAL A 122 -4.50 -6.61 -4.68
C VAL A 122 -5.33 -5.40 -4.31
N VAL A 123 -5.69 -4.57 -5.31
CA VAL A 123 -6.29 -3.25 -5.06
C VAL A 123 -7.68 -3.38 -4.46
N GLU A 124 -8.42 -4.44 -4.81
CA GLU A 124 -9.71 -4.78 -4.23
C GLU A 124 -9.59 -5.08 -2.73
N ASN A 125 -8.51 -5.74 -2.30
CA ASN A 125 -8.24 -5.96 -0.87
C ASN A 125 -7.90 -4.64 -0.17
N LEU A 126 -7.18 -3.73 -0.83
CA LEU A 126 -6.96 -2.39 -0.30
C LEU A 126 -8.28 -1.64 -0.15
N LYS A 127 -9.13 -1.64 -1.18
CA LYS A 127 -10.44 -0.99 -1.11
C LYS A 127 -11.29 -1.60 0.01
N TYR A 128 -11.32 -2.93 0.13
CA TYR A 128 -11.99 -3.64 1.23
C TYR A 128 -11.50 -3.18 2.61
N PHE A 129 -10.19 -3.11 2.82
CA PHE A 129 -9.59 -2.61 4.06
C PHE A 129 -10.06 -1.20 4.41
N LEU A 130 -10.25 -0.34 3.40
CA LEU A 130 -10.62 1.07 3.54
C LEU A 130 -12.14 1.32 3.69
N VAL A 131 -13.01 0.35 3.41
CA VAL A 131 -14.49 0.50 3.45
C VAL A 131 -15.01 1.07 4.77
N SER A 132 -14.37 0.71 5.89
CA SER A 132 -14.79 1.15 7.23
C SER A 132 -14.12 2.45 7.70
N LYS A 133 -13.39 3.14 6.83
CA LYS A 133 -12.58 4.32 7.19
C LYS A 133 -13.13 5.57 6.52
N ASP A 134 -13.18 6.67 7.27
CA ASP A 134 -13.59 7.97 6.75
C ASP A 134 -12.36 8.71 6.16
N PRO A 135 -12.27 8.93 4.84
CA PRO A 135 -11.13 9.62 4.24
C PRO A 135 -10.97 11.09 4.68
N ALA A 136 -11.99 11.68 5.32
CA ALA A 136 -11.91 13.00 5.94
C ALA A 136 -11.16 12.99 7.29
N GLN A 137 -10.78 11.81 7.79
CA GLN A 137 -9.90 11.65 8.95
C GLN A 137 -8.47 11.34 8.50
N THR A 138 -7.51 11.62 9.37
CA THR A 138 -6.09 11.39 9.08
C THR A 138 -5.72 9.91 9.24
N PHE A 139 -5.43 9.25 8.12
CA PHE A 139 -4.85 7.90 8.08
C PHE A 139 -3.46 7.92 7.44
N TYR A 140 -2.50 7.25 8.09
CA TYR A 140 -1.16 6.94 7.56
C TYR A 140 -0.87 5.47 7.86
N VAL A 141 -1.21 4.62 6.89
CA VAL A 141 -1.37 3.17 7.12
C VAL A 141 -0.42 2.37 6.23
N GLY A 142 0.08 1.26 6.77
CA GLY A 142 0.78 0.21 6.04
C GLY A 142 1.46 -0.75 7.02
N HIS A 143 2.64 -1.26 6.68
CA HIS A 143 3.46 -2.05 7.62
C HIS A 143 4.25 -1.12 8.54
N THR A 144 3.95 -1.11 9.84
CA THR A 144 4.60 -0.19 10.78
C THR A 144 5.88 -0.78 11.37
N ILE A 145 6.95 0.01 11.39
CA ILE A 145 8.24 -0.32 12.00
C ILE A 145 8.59 0.71 13.08
N LYS A 146 9.20 0.23 14.17
CA LYS A 146 9.83 1.06 15.21
C LYS A 146 11.34 1.17 15.02
N SER A 147 11.85 2.39 14.94
CA SER A 147 13.29 2.70 14.95
C SER A 147 13.58 3.77 16.02
N GLY A 148 14.02 3.34 17.20
CA GLY A 148 14.11 4.22 18.38
C GLY A 148 12.73 4.71 18.81
N GLU A 149 12.58 6.03 18.93
CA GLU A 149 11.31 6.71 19.23
C GLU A 149 10.47 7.04 17.98
N LEU A 150 10.99 6.72 16.78
CA LEU A 150 10.27 6.92 15.53
C LEU A 150 9.50 5.65 15.15
N GLU A 151 8.20 5.80 15.01
CA GLU A 151 7.31 4.82 14.39
C GLU A 151 6.91 5.36 13.02
N TYR A 152 7.03 4.51 11.99
CA TYR A 152 6.81 4.88 10.60
C TYR A 152 6.29 3.68 9.82
N VAL A 153 5.59 3.94 8.72
CA VAL A 153 5.18 2.92 7.76
C VAL A 153 6.32 2.66 6.79
N ASP A 154 6.73 1.41 6.68
CA ASP A 154 7.77 0.94 5.74
C ASP A 154 7.25 1.02 4.30
N MET A 155 8.02 1.73 3.45
CA MET A 155 7.73 1.85 2.03
C MET A 155 7.67 0.49 1.32
N ASN A 156 8.35 -0.55 1.81
CA ASN A 156 8.33 -1.88 1.19
C ASN A 156 6.93 -2.50 1.16
N GLY A 157 6.12 -2.29 2.21
CA GLY A 157 4.72 -2.75 2.27
C GLY A 157 3.75 -1.84 1.51
N GLY A 158 4.20 -0.68 1.04
CA GLY A 158 3.34 0.37 0.51
C GLY A 158 2.74 1.25 1.60
N ILE A 159 2.52 2.52 1.25
CA ILE A 159 2.05 3.56 2.17
C ILE A 159 0.70 4.07 1.68
N VAL A 160 -0.30 4.05 2.55
CA VAL A 160 -1.63 4.60 2.27
C VAL A 160 -1.83 5.88 3.07
N LEU A 161 -2.17 6.97 2.38
CA LEU A 161 -2.65 8.21 2.99
C LEU A 161 -4.10 8.45 2.59
N SER A 162 -4.95 8.78 3.57
CA SER A 162 -6.22 9.46 3.31
C SER A 162 -5.99 10.84 2.68
N ILE A 163 -6.98 11.38 1.97
CA ILE A 163 -6.93 12.75 1.46
C ILE A 163 -6.66 13.78 2.56
N GLU A 164 -7.22 13.61 3.76
CA GLU A 164 -6.99 14.54 4.87
C GLU A 164 -5.53 14.53 5.35
N SER A 165 -4.93 13.34 5.48
CA SER A 165 -3.48 13.21 5.74
C SER A 165 -2.63 13.87 4.66
N LEU A 166 -2.97 13.66 3.38
CA LEU A 166 -2.23 14.27 2.29
C LEU A 166 -2.35 15.81 2.29
N ARG A 167 -3.53 16.34 2.64
CA ARG A 167 -3.75 17.78 2.83
C ARG A 167 -2.83 18.36 3.90
N HIS A 168 -2.76 17.72 5.06
CA HIS A 168 -1.88 18.14 6.15
C HIS A 168 -0.41 18.07 5.75
N LEU A 169 0.01 16.96 5.14
CA LEU A 169 1.37 16.77 4.64
C LEU A 169 1.75 17.86 3.63
N TYR A 170 0.87 18.17 2.69
CA TYR A 170 1.08 19.22 1.70
C TYR A 170 1.28 20.60 2.33
N MET A 171 0.57 20.91 3.42
CA MET A 171 0.79 22.15 4.17
C MET A 171 2.13 22.13 4.92
N VAL A 172 2.51 21.00 5.52
CA VAL A 172 3.79 20.84 6.21
C VAL A 172 4.98 20.96 5.24
N PHE A 173 4.85 20.48 3.99
CA PHE A 173 5.90 20.65 2.97
C PHE A 173 6.28 22.11 2.72
N LYS A 174 5.36 23.06 2.94
CA LYS A 174 5.64 24.50 2.75
C LYS A 174 6.51 25.10 3.86
N ASP A 175 6.74 24.36 4.93
CA ASP A 175 7.51 24.79 6.09
C ASP A 175 8.85 24.02 6.13
N PRO A 176 9.96 24.62 5.66
CA PRO A 176 11.26 23.94 5.60
C PRO A 176 11.87 23.66 6.97
N GLU A 177 11.41 24.32 8.03
CA GLU A 177 11.84 24.02 9.40
C GLU A 177 11.20 22.72 9.91
N LYS A 178 9.95 22.46 9.53
CA LYS A 178 9.23 21.23 9.89
C LYS A 178 9.53 20.06 8.96
N CYS A 179 9.65 20.32 7.67
CA CYS A 179 9.85 19.29 6.66
C CYS A 179 10.79 19.78 5.55
N PRO A 180 12.12 19.68 5.79
CA PRO A 180 13.11 20.11 4.82
C PRO A 180 13.08 19.24 3.56
N GLU A 181 13.36 19.86 2.42
CA GLU A 181 13.47 19.17 1.14
C GLU A 181 14.79 18.38 1.01
N GLU A 182 15.87 18.90 1.60
CA GLU A 182 17.16 18.23 1.68
C GLU A 182 17.29 17.53 3.03
N ALA A 183 17.65 16.25 3.03
CA ALA A 183 18.05 15.57 4.26
C ALA A 183 19.26 16.28 4.85
N GLY A 184 19.22 16.65 6.13
CA GLY A 184 20.34 17.30 6.80
C GLY A 184 21.62 16.47 6.68
N MET A 185 22.76 17.13 6.41
CA MET A 185 24.07 16.54 6.05
C MET A 185 24.65 15.48 7.01
N ILE A 186 24.03 15.22 8.16
CA ILE A 186 24.60 14.41 9.25
C ILE A 186 23.87 13.06 9.41
N TRP A 187 22.67 12.89 8.84
CA TRP A 187 21.92 11.62 8.91
C TRP A 187 21.16 11.36 7.60
N THR A 188 21.63 10.41 6.77
CA THR A 188 20.86 9.93 5.61
C THR A 188 19.71 9.05 6.08
N LEU A 189 18.61 9.67 6.49
CA LEU A 189 17.35 8.98 6.79
C LEU A 189 16.73 8.46 5.49
N SER A 190 16.15 7.26 5.54
CA SER A 190 15.34 6.75 4.44
C SER A 190 14.10 7.62 4.21
N ALA A 191 13.56 7.63 2.99
CA ALA A 191 12.46 8.50 2.59
C ALA A 191 11.19 8.31 3.45
N ASP A 192 10.89 7.06 3.84
CA ASP A 192 9.80 6.70 4.75
C ASP A 192 9.97 7.28 6.17
N LYS A 193 11.20 7.30 6.71
CA LYS A 193 11.50 7.96 7.98
C LYS A 193 11.35 9.47 7.89
N GLN A 194 11.80 10.07 6.79
CA GLN A 194 11.62 11.50 6.55
C GLN A 194 10.14 11.87 6.43
N LEU A 195 9.36 11.05 5.71
CA LEU A 195 7.90 11.19 5.62
C LEU A 195 7.24 11.15 7.00
N ALA A 196 7.58 10.16 7.83
CA ALA A 196 7.00 10.02 9.17
C ALA A 196 7.33 11.21 10.09
N ILE A 197 8.54 11.78 9.98
CA ILE A 197 8.89 13.01 10.71
C ILE A 197 8.02 14.18 10.26
N CYS A 198 7.82 14.36 8.96
CA CYS A 198 6.96 15.42 8.43
C CYS A 198 5.50 15.23 8.85
N LEU A 199 4.97 14.01 8.78
CA LEU A 199 3.60 13.69 9.17
C LEU A 199 3.33 13.96 10.66
N LYS A 200 4.32 13.73 11.54
CA LYS A 200 4.21 14.07 12.98
C LYS A 200 3.95 15.56 13.22
N TYR A 201 4.53 16.46 12.42
CA TYR A 201 4.23 17.89 12.52
C TYR A 201 2.79 18.25 12.11
N GLY A 202 2.14 17.39 11.32
CA GLY A 202 0.72 17.45 10.99
C GLY A 202 -0.19 16.73 11.99
N GLY A 203 0.36 16.18 13.08
CA GLY A 203 -0.37 15.38 14.07
C GLY A 203 -0.76 13.98 13.58
N ILE A 204 -0.10 13.48 12.54
CA ILE A 204 -0.43 12.20 11.89
C ILE A 204 0.57 11.14 12.36
N HIS A 205 0.05 9.96 12.70
CA HIS A 205 0.82 8.86 13.28
C HIS A 205 0.70 7.61 12.40
N ALA A 206 1.75 6.78 12.40
CA ALA A 206 1.75 5.52 11.67
C ALA A 206 0.78 4.52 12.30
N GLU A 207 0.08 3.78 11.46
CA GLU A 207 -0.90 2.77 11.86
C GLU A 207 -0.65 1.46 11.11
N ASN A 208 -0.55 0.36 11.84
CA ASN A 208 -0.34 -0.97 11.26
C ASN A 208 -1.65 -1.51 10.71
N GLY A 209 -1.65 -1.92 9.44
CA GLY A 209 -2.81 -2.53 8.80
C GLY A 209 -2.86 -4.04 9.00
N GLU A 210 -3.94 -4.52 9.59
CA GLU A 210 -4.19 -5.95 9.84
C GLU A 210 -5.58 -6.37 9.38
N ASP A 211 -5.79 -7.67 9.20
CA ASP A 211 -7.12 -8.22 9.02
C ASP A 211 -7.84 -8.45 10.36
N SER A 212 -9.03 -9.05 10.31
CA SER A 212 -9.83 -9.38 11.49
C SER A 212 -9.24 -10.50 12.37
N GLU A 213 -8.24 -11.23 11.87
CA GLU A 213 -7.50 -12.27 12.57
C GLU A 213 -6.14 -11.77 13.11
N ASN A 214 -5.85 -10.47 12.96
CA ASN A 214 -4.57 -9.83 13.33
C ASN A 214 -3.38 -10.28 12.46
N LYS A 215 -3.62 -10.69 11.21
CA LYS A 215 -2.55 -10.93 10.22
C LYS A 215 -2.25 -9.63 9.47
N GLU A 216 -0.97 -9.41 9.20
CA GLU A 216 -0.49 -8.28 8.39
C GLU A 216 -1.13 -8.31 7.00
N VAL A 217 -1.73 -7.19 6.57
CA VAL A 217 -2.25 -7.07 5.20
C VAL A 217 -1.29 -6.31 4.29
N PHE A 218 -0.43 -5.46 4.83
CA PHE A 218 0.64 -4.79 4.07
C PHE A 218 1.96 -5.51 4.32
N ASN A 219 2.41 -6.38 3.41
CA ASN A 219 3.59 -7.22 3.69
C ASN A 219 4.87 -6.59 3.16
N ALA A 220 5.77 -6.22 4.07
CA ALA A 220 7.14 -5.78 3.76
C ALA A 220 8.11 -6.94 3.42
N LYS A 221 7.58 -8.13 3.10
CA LYS A 221 8.35 -9.32 2.68
C LYS A 221 7.71 -9.95 1.44
N SER A 222 8.48 -10.79 0.75
CA SER A 222 7.94 -11.59 -0.35
C SER A 222 7.03 -12.69 0.18
N LEU A 223 6.03 -13.08 -0.62
CA LEU A 223 5.15 -14.22 -0.28
C LEU A 223 5.94 -15.50 0.00
N GLY A 224 6.98 -15.78 -0.81
CA GLY A 224 7.83 -16.95 -0.61
C GLY A 224 8.57 -16.93 0.74
N THR A 225 9.04 -15.75 1.17
CA THR A 225 9.66 -15.58 2.49
C THR A 225 8.67 -15.84 3.62
N LEU A 226 7.44 -15.30 3.52
CA LEU A 226 6.40 -15.50 4.53
C LEU A 226 5.99 -16.97 4.63
N ILE A 227 5.82 -17.65 3.50
CA ILE A 227 5.55 -19.09 3.45
C ILE A 227 6.70 -19.87 4.11
N GLN A 228 7.94 -19.53 3.79
CA GLN A 228 9.10 -20.18 4.40
C GLN A 228 9.12 -20.00 5.93
N GLU A 229 8.87 -18.79 6.43
CA GLU A 229 8.79 -18.51 7.87
C GLU A 229 7.65 -19.29 8.55
N ALA A 230 6.50 -19.42 7.89
CA ALA A 230 5.39 -20.23 8.36
C ALA A 230 5.72 -21.72 8.36
N MET A 231 6.43 -22.23 7.35
CA MET A 231 6.92 -23.61 7.30
C MET A 231 7.90 -23.92 8.43
N GLU A 232 8.77 -22.98 8.78
CA GLU A 232 9.76 -23.13 9.85
C GLU A 232 9.13 -23.09 11.24
N SER A 233 8.11 -22.25 11.44
CA SER A 233 7.45 -22.04 12.74
C SER A 233 6.27 -22.99 12.98
N HIS A 234 5.46 -23.25 11.96
CA HIS A 234 4.21 -24.02 12.04
C HIS A 234 4.04 -24.93 10.81
N PRO A 235 4.91 -25.96 10.63
CA PRO A 235 4.96 -26.77 9.41
C PRO A 235 3.65 -27.51 9.07
N GLN A 236 2.75 -27.70 10.04
CA GLN A 236 1.46 -28.37 9.83
C GLN A 236 0.31 -27.41 9.51
N GLN A 237 0.53 -26.09 9.65
CA GLN A 237 -0.51 -25.05 9.54
C GLN A 237 -0.04 -23.88 8.66
N VAL A 238 0.79 -24.18 7.65
CA VAL A 238 1.41 -23.15 6.79
C VAL A 238 0.38 -22.24 6.14
N SER A 239 -0.75 -22.76 5.69
CA SER A 239 -1.81 -21.96 5.07
C SER A 239 -2.61 -21.11 6.07
N GLU A 240 -2.73 -21.56 7.32
CA GLU A 240 -3.44 -20.82 8.36
C GLU A 240 -2.56 -19.70 8.94
N GLU A 241 -1.25 -19.96 9.05
CA GLU A 241 -0.26 -19.06 9.63
C GLU A 241 0.35 -18.11 8.59
N CYS A 242 0.62 -18.58 7.37
CA CYS A 242 0.96 -17.67 6.29
C CYS A 242 -0.31 -17.08 5.71
N CYS A 243 -0.38 -15.82 6.08
CA CYS A 243 -0.77 -14.71 5.25
C CYS A 243 -2.27 -14.48 5.27
N SER A 244 -2.63 -13.19 5.38
CA SER A 244 -4.02 -12.79 5.33
C SER A 244 -4.62 -13.17 3.99
N ASP A 245 -5.81 -13.78 3.99
CA ASP A 245 -6.59 -14.00 2.78
C ASP A 245 -6.99 -12.68 2.11
N THR A 246 -6.98 -11.59 2.88
CA THR A 246 -7.23 -10.21 2.43
C THR A 246 -5.95 -9.37 2.36
N ALA A 247 -4.78 -10.00 2.17
CA ALA A 247 -3.52 -9.30 2.02
C ALA A 247 -3.57 -8.28 0.87
N VAL A 248 -3.16 -7.05 1.16
CA VAL A 248 -3.14 -5.92 0.24
C VAL A 248 -1.90 -5.94 -0.64
N SER A 249 -0.73 -6.20 -0.07
CA SER A 249 0.53 -6.06 -0.79
C SER A 249 1.59 -7.06 -0.35
N PHE A 250 2.50 -7.33 -1.29
CA PHE A 250 3.74 -8.08 -1.08
C PHE A 250 4.88 -7.38 -1.82
N THR A 251 6.07 -7.38 -1.24
CA THR A 251 7.26 -6.74 -1.83
C THR A 251 8.25 -7.74 -2.42
N GLY A 252 9.23 -7.23 -3.17
CA GLY A 252 10.31 -8.04 -3.74
C GLY A 252 9.85 -9.03 -4.81
N ILE A 253 8.72 -8.75 -5.46
CA ILE A 253 8.13 -9.61 -6.49
C ILE A 253 8.78 -9.28 -7.84
N SER A 254 9.41 -10.27 -8.50
CA SER A 254 10.01 -10.05 -9.82
C SER A 254 8.94 -9.81 -10.90
N PRO A 255 9.29 -9.19 -12.05
CA PRO A 255 8.35 -8.94 -13.14
C PRO A 255 7.58 -10.20 -13.57
N GLU A 256 8.27 -11.33 -13.73
CA GLU A 256 7.66 -12.61 -14.10
C GLU A 256 6.69 -13.11 -13.02
N HIS A 257 7.07 -12.99 -11.75
CA HIS A 257 6.22 -13.40 -10.64
C HIS A 257 4.99 -12.50 -10.49
N MET A 258 5.04 -11.22 -10.88
CA MET A 258 3.83 -10.38 -10.91
C MET A 258 2.79 -10.95 -11.87
N HIS A 259 3.19 -11.45 -13.04
CA HIS A 259 2.27 -12.11 -13.97
C HIS A 259 1.76 -13.46 -13.43
N VAL A 260 2.59 -14.22 -12.71
CA VAL A 260 2.16 -15.47 -12.04
C VAL A 260 1.12 -15.16 -10.97
N MET A 261 1.35 -14.14 -10.13
CA MET A 261 0.39 -13.70 -9.12
C MET A 261 -0.88 -13.16 -9.76
N MET A 262 -0.78 -12.37 -10.83
CA MET A 262 -1.94 -11.90 -11.60
C MET A 262 -2.79 -13.07 -12.12
N TYR A 263 -2.14 -14.10 -12.67
CA TYR A 263 -2.83 -15.32 -13.10
C TYR A 263 -3.49 -16.04 -11.91
N GLY A 264 -2.77 -16.21 -10.80
CA GLY A 264 -3.27 -16.90 -9.61
C GLY A 264 -4.45 -16.20 -8.94
N VAL A 265 -4.40 -14.88 -8.81
CA VAL A 265 -5.41 -14.07 -8.10
C VAL A 265 -6.64 -13.81 -8.96
N TYR A 266 -6.46 -13.42 -10.23
CA TYR A 266 -7.58 -12.89 -11.04
C TYR A 266 -8.09 -13.86 -12.13
N ARG A 267 -7.30 -14.86 -12.53
CA ARG A 267 -7.64 -15.71 -13.69
C ARG A 267 -7.84 -17.19 -13.38
N LEU A 268 -7.02 -17.75 -12.50
CA LEU A 268 -7.05 -19.17 -12.16
C LEU A 268 -8.28 -19.46 -11.30
N ARG A 269 -9.12 -20.41 -11.73
CA ARG A 269 -10.32 -20.83 -10.99
C ARG A 269 -10.40 -22.35 -10.93
N ALA A 270 -10.52 -22.89 -9.73
CA ALA A 270 -10.88 -24.29 -9.54
C ALA A 270 -12.37 -24.47 -9.83
N TYR A 271 -12.71 -25.29 -10.81
CA TYR A 271 -14.12 -25.52 -11.19
C TYR A 271 -14.90 -26.10 -10.00
N GLY A 272 -16.06 -25.50 -9.69
CA GLY A 272 -16.90 -25.89 -8.55
C GLY A 272 -16.63 -25.15 -7.24
N HIS A 273 -15.63 -24.28 -7.20
CA HIS A 273 -15.39 -23.36 -6.07
C HIS A 273 -15.80 -21.94 -6.46
N THR A 274 -16.60 -21.28 -5.62
CA THR A 274 -17.03 -19.88 -5.80
C THR A 274 -16.60 -19.03 -4.61
N PHE A 275 -15.94 -17.90 -4.88
CA PHE A 275 -15.79 -16.82 -3.92
C PHE A 275 -17.12 -16.04 -3.88
N GLN A 276 -17.71 -15.89 -2.70
CA GLN A 276 -18.93 -15.09 -2.50
C GLN A 276 -18.55 -13.77 -1.86
N ASP A 277 -17.90 -12.90 -2.63
CA ASP A 277 -17.43 -11.63 -2.09
C ASP A 277 -18.64 -10.72 -1.78
N ALA A 278 -18.67 -10.20 -0.56
CA ALA A 278 -19.74 -9.32 -0.10
C ALA A 278 -19.77 -7.98 -0.87
N LEU A 279 -18.62 -7.56 -1.42
CA LEU A 279 -18.42 -6.36 -2.20
C LEU A 279 -17.82 -6.71 -3.56
N VAL A 280 -18.22 -5.96 -4.58
CA VAL A 280 -17.62 -6.03 -5.91
C VAL A 280 -17.07 -4.65 -6.24
N PHE A 281 -15.75 -4.56 -6.41
CA PHE A 281 -15.10 -3.36 -6.91
C PHE A 281 -14.95 -3.52 -8.42
N LEU A 282 -15.87 -2.90 -9.16
CA LEU A 282 -15.77 -2.89 -10.61
C LEU A 282 -14.74 -1.85 -11.03
N PRO A 283 -13.96 -2.14 -12.09
CA PRO A 283 -13.05 -1.16 -12.62
C PRO A 283 -13.83 0.03 -13.23
N PRO A 284 -13.24 1.24 -13.29
CA PRO A 284 -13.90 2.41 -13.87
C PRO A 284 -14.41 2.15 -15.31
N SER A 285 -15.54 2.74 -15.68
CA SER A 285 -16.09 2.58 -17.03
C SER A 285 -15.08 3.03 -18.10
N GLY A 286 -14.64 2.10 -18.96
CA GLY A 286 -13.67 2.36 -20.02
C GLY A 286 -12.20 2.22 -19.61
N SER A 287 -11.90 1.71 -18.41
CA SER A 287 -10.52 1.33 -18.05
C SER A 287 -10.08 0.07 -18.81
N ASP A 288 -8.82 0.01 -19.23
CA ASP A 288 -8.17 -1.15 -19.88
C ASP A 288 -7.90 -2.32 -18.89
N ASN A 289 -8.77 -2.51 -17.91
CA ASN A 289 -8.59 -3.41 -16.76
C ASN A 289 -8.91 -4.89 -17.05
N ASP A 290 -8.98 -5.24 -18.33
CA ASP A 290 -9.10 -6.63 -18.82
C ASP A 290 -7.82 -7.06 -19.56
#